data_AF-A0A963UP89-F1
#
_entry.id   AF-A0A963UP89-F1
#
_cell.length_a   1.000
_cell.length_b   1.000
_cell.length_c   1.000
_cell.angle_alpha   90.00
_cell.angle_beta   90.00
_cell.angle_gamma   90.00
#
_symmetry.space_group_name_H-M   'P 1'
#
loop_
_entity.id
_entity.type
_entity.pdbx_description
1 polymer ?
#
loop_
_entity_poly.entity_id
_entity_poly.type
_entity_poly.pdbx_seq_one_letter_code
_entity_poly.pdbx_strand_id
1 'polypeptide(L)' 'MTYAAIARGVEAGLMDRVSALFTALRERRERFKMYRRTVSELAVLSDRELLDLGLHRSMIETIALEAAYGK' A
#
# COMPACT_ATOMS: atom_id res chain seq x y z
N MET A 1 48.45 -2.97 9.16
CA MET A 1 47.44 -2.23 8.38
C MET A 1 46.17 -3.07 8.26
N THR A 2 45.08 -2.72 8.95
CA THR A 2 43.67 -3.08 8.65
C THR A 2 42.69 -2.47 9.68
N TYR A 3 42.32 -1.19 9.51
CA TYR A 3 41.17 -0.60 10.22
C TYR A 3 40.03 -0.16 9.27
N ALA A 4 40.29 -0.13 7.96
CA ALA A 4 39.35 0.40 6.96
C ALA A 4 38.27 -0.61 6.49
N ALA A 5 38.35 -1.89 6.87
CA ALA A 5 37.41 -2.91 6.39
C ALA A 5 36.05 -2.90 7.13
N ILE A 6 36.03 -2.44 8.39
CA ILE A 6 34.83 -2.48 9.24
C ILE A 6 33.84 -1.37 8.88
N ALA A 7 34.33 -0.17 8.54
CA ALA A 7 33.47 0.97 8.18
C ALA A 7 32.62 0.71 6.93
N ARG A 8 33.18 -0.01 5.93
CA ARG A 8 32.48 -0.29 4.66
C ARG A 8 31.28 -1.23 4.80
N GLY A 9 31.29 -2.15 5.78
CA GLY A 9 30.15 -3.04 6.04
C GLY A 9 29.00 -2.34 6.76
N VAL A 10 29.29 -1.34 7.59
CA VAL A 10 28.29 -0.55 8.33
C VAL A 10 27.60 0.46 7.42
N GLU A 11 28.34 1.13 6.54
CA GLU A 11 27.78 2.06 5.54
C GLU A 11 26.87 1.34 4.53
N ALA A 12 27.30 0.18 4.03
CA ALA A 12 26.48 -0.66 3.15
C ALA A 12 25.19 -1.12 3.85
N GLY A 13 25.28 -1.59 5.09
CA GLY A 13 24.11 -2.05 5.85
C GLY A 13 23.14 -0.94 6.26
N LEU A 14 23.62 0.29 6.49
CA LEU A 14 22.77 1.43 6.80
C LEU A 14 21.98 1.88 5.56
N MET A 15 22.64 1.96 4.40
CA MET A 15 21.99 2.35 3.15
C MET A 15 20.95 1.32 2.70
N ASP A 16 21.23 0.03 2.87
CA ASP A 16 20.26 -1.04 2.58
C ASP A 16 19.01 -0.94 3.46
N ARG A 17 19.16 -0.64 4.75
CA ARG A 17 18.03 -0.45 5.67
C ARG A 17 17.18 0.75 5.29
N VAL A 18 17.83 1.87 4.95
CA VAL A 18 17.14 3.09 4.49
C VAL A 18 16.36 2.80 3.20
N SER A 19 16.97 2.11 2.23
CA SER A 19 16.33 1.70 0.98
C SER A 19 15.13 0.76 1.22
N ALA A 20 15.27 -0.21 2.13
CA ALA A 20 14.19 -1.11 2.51
C ALA A 20 13.01 -0.37 3.16
N LEU A 21 13.29 0.62 4.03
CA LEU A 21 12.25 1.47 4.62
C LEU A 21 11.51 2.29 3.56
N PHE A 22 12.24 2.91 2.61
CA PHE A 22 11.62 3.65 1.51
C PHE A 22 10.75 2.75 0.63
N THR A 23 11.21 1.53 0.34
CA THR A 23 10.44 0.54 -0.41
C THR A 23 9.15 0.17 0.33
N ALA A 24 9.23 -0.13 1.63
CA ALA A 24 8.06 -0.44 2.45
C ALA A 24 7.06 0.73 2.54
N LEU A 25 7.56 1.96 2.66
CA LEU A 25 6.72 3.17 2.66
C LEU A 25 6.02 3.37 1.31
N ARG A 26 6.75 3.14 0.21
CA ARG A 26 6.18 3.21 -1.14
C ARG A 26 5.08 2.19 -1.34
N GLU A 27 5.33 0.93 -0.97
CA GLU A 27 4.31 -0.12 -1.02
C GLU A 27 3.07 0.24 -0.20
N ARG A 28 3.26 0.71 1.03
CA ARG A 28 2.14 1.14 1.89
C ARG A 28 1.35 2.28 1.25
N ARG A 29 2.03 3.23 0.62
CA ARG A 29 1.40 4.36 -0.08
C ARG A 29 0.59 3.91 -1.29
N GLU A 30 1.11 2.98 -2.08
CA GLU A 30 0.37 2.42 -3.23
C GLU A 30 -0.89 1.68 -2.78
N ARG A 31 -0.80 0.84 -1.73
CA ARG A 31 -1.97 0.16 -1.15
C ARG A 31 -3.01 1.16 -0.65
N PHE A 32 -2.57 2.19 0.07
CA PHE A 32 -3.48 3.23 0.56
C PHE A 32 -4.12 4.04 -0.57
N LYS A 33 -3.37 4.32 -1.64
CA LYS A 33 -3.89 5.00 -2.83
C LYS A 33 -4.95 4.14 -3.51
N MET A 34 -4.72 2.83 -3.64
CA MET A 34 -5.67 1.89 -4.20
C MET A 34 -6.96 1.84 -3.37
N TYR A 35 -6.84 1.67 -2.05
CA TYR A 35 -7.99 1.71 -1.12
C TYR A 35 -8.83 2.97 -1.33
N ARG A 36 -8.20 4.15 -1.27
CA ARG A 36 -8.92 5.44 -1.38
C ARG A 36 -9.55 5.61 -2.74
N ARG A 37 -8.89 5.13 -3.80
CA ARG A 37 -9.44 5.15 -5.15
C ARG A 37 -10.71 4.30 -5.23
N THR A 38 -10.66 3.05 -4.77
CA THR A 38 -11.81 2.14 -4.77
C THR A 38 -12.98 2.70 -3.95
N VAL A 39 -12.71 3.22 -2.75
CA VAL A 39 -13.76 3.87 -1.94
C VAL A 39 -14.36 5.06 -2.68
N SER A 40 -13.53 5.93 -3.25
CA SER A 40 -14.03 7.12 -3.96
C SER A 40 -14.85 6.77 -5.20
N GLU A 41 -14.42 5.76 -5.97
CA GLU A 41 -15.13 5.32 -7.18
C GLU A 41 -16.48 4.70 -6.81
N LEU A 42 -16.52 3.81 -5.81
CA LEU A 42 -17.77 3.16 -5.38
C LEU A 42 -18.70 4.11 -4.60
N ALA A 43 -18.16 5.06 -3.84
CA ALA A 43 -18.97 6.01 -3.07
C ALA A 43 -19.69 7.05 -3.94
N VAL A 44 -19.23 7.26 -5.18
CA VAL A 44 -19.89 8.11 -6.18
C VAL A 44 -21.13 7.44 -6.77
N LEU A 45 -21.16 6.10 -6.80
CA LEU A 45 -22.30 5.34 -7.30
C LEU A 45 -23.52 5.47 -6.37
N SER A 46 -24.70 5.52 -6.96
CA SER A 46 -25.97 5.48 -6.25
C SER A 46 -26.27 4.08 -5.71
N ASP A 47 -27.17 3.98 -4.72
CA ASP A 47 -27.57 2.69 -4.14
C ASP A 47 -28.13 1.73 -5.20
N ARG A 48 -28.78 2.25 -6.26
CA ARG A 48 -29.28 1.44 -7.38
C ARG A 48 -28.14 0.90 -8.23
N GLU A 49 -27.17 1.73 -8.61
CA GLU A 49 -26.01 1.29 -9.40
C GLU A 49 -25.18 0.27 -8.61
N LEU A 50 -25.04 0.45 -7.30
CA LEU A 50 -24.42 -0.55 -6.43
C LEU A 50 -25.20 -1.87 -6.43
N LEU A 51 -26.53 -1.82 -6.31
CA LEU A 51 -27.38 -3.02 -6.35
C LEU A 51 -27.35 -3.72 -7.72
N ASP A 52 -27.26 -2.97 -8.81
CA ASP A 52 -27.11 -3.53 -10.16
C ASP A 52 -25.80 -4.30 -10.31
N LEU A 53 -24.75 -3.90 -9.56
CA LEU A 53 -23.48 -4.62 -9.42
C LEU A 53 -23.53 -5.75 -8.38
N GLY A 54 -24.66 -5.93 -7.68
CA GLY A 54 -24.80 -6.88 -6.58
C GLY A 54 -24.09 -6.48 -5.29
N LEU A 55 -23.79 -5.19 -5.13
CA LEU A 55 -23.06 -4.63 -3.99
C LEU A 55 -23.97 -3.82 -3.07
N HIS A 56 -23.64 -3.83 -1.79
CA HIS A 56 -24.26 -2.94 -0.80
C HIS A 56 -23.25 -1.90 -0.31
N ARG A 57 -23.72 -0.74 0.14
CA ARG A 57 -22.86 0.38 0.55
C ARG A 57 -21.91 0.04 1.71
N SER A 58 -22.33 -0.89 2.57
CA SER A 58 -21.51 -1.47 3.64
C SER A 58 -20.35 -2.35 3.14
N MET A 59 -20.42 -2.86 1.90
CA MET A 59 -19.37 -3.70 1.31
C MET A 59 -18.22 -2.87 0.72
N ILE A 60 -18.42 -1.57 0.49
CA ILE A 60 -17.41 -0.70 -0.14
C ILE A 60 -16.09 -0.74 0.65
N GLU A 61 -16.16 -0.70 1.98
CA GLU A 61 -14.96 -0.75 2.82
C GLU A 61 -14.24 -2.11 2.70
N THR A 62 -14.98 -3.22 2.76
CA THR A 62 -14.43 -4.57 2.61
C THR A 62 -13.78 -4.75 1.25
N ILE A 63 -14.43 -4.33 0.16
CA ILE A 63 -13.92 -4.45 -1.21
C ILE A 63 -12.70 -3.56 -1.41
N ALA A 64 -12.70 -2.34 -0.86
CA ALA A 64 -11.55 -1.47 -0.93
C ALA A 64 -10.34 -2.04 -0.17
N LEU A 65 -10.57 -2.68 0.97
CA LEU A 65 -9.53 -3.38 1.71
C LEU A 65 -9.02 -4.60 0.93
N GLU A 66 -9.91 -5.38 0.33
CA GLU A 66 -9.55 -6.52 -0.52
C GLU A 66 -8.77 -6.08 -1.76
N ALA A 67 -9.17 -5.00 -2.43
CA ALA A 67 -8.42 -4.46 -3.57
C ALA A 67 -7.02 -4.01 -3.13
N ALA A 68 -6.90 -3.32 -1.98
CA ALA A 68 -5.63 -2.77 -1.53
C ALA A 68 -4.66 -3.78 -0.89
N TYR A 69 -5.18 -4.84 -0.27
CA TYR A 69 -4.40 -5.78 0.55
C TYR A 69 -4.59 -7.25 0.17
N GLY A 70 -5.64 -7.59 -0.58
CA GLY A 70 -5.83 -8.90 -1.18
C GLY A 70 -4.77 -9.13 -2.26
N LYS A 71 -4.11 -10.28 -2.19
CA LYS A 71 -3.13 -10.72 -3.17
C LYS A 71 -3.82 -11.54 -4.25
#